data_AF-A0A9W8MLV5-F1
#
_entry.id   AF-A0A9W8MLV5-F1
#
_cell.length_a   1.000
_cell.length_b   1.000
_cell.length_c   1.000
_cell.angle_alpha   90.00
_cell.angle_beta   90.00
_cell.angle_gamma   90.00
#
_symmetry.space_group_name_H-M   'P 1'
#
loop_
_entity.id
_entity.type
_entity.pdbx_description
1 polymer ?
#
loop_
_entity_poly.entity_id
_entity_poly.type
_entity_poly.pdbx_seq_one_letter_code
_entity_poly.pdbx_strand_id
1 'polypeptide(L)'
;MPLSLNYWSTMPYIVEGTPAAFKTVCSIMSKATARLKVLSLYADGEPLKALVDALHGPVNSLEYLKIGFASIRNRDSFSSSVLRSLQASHHPNLRHLELPAFRISWNSHLLQDSPKITHLILNHALQEDMPNFFNFLEAVPALIILRLDFPSFSEGLEDRWPWPAGSELSHIYGPHPSRIQLPNLKELCLSGDAHIMGVLLRSISAPKNLTRLDLCWEVDALAHESNIGDAN
;
A
#
# COMPACT_ATOMS: atom_id res chain seq x y z
N MET A 1 -4.83 -6.84 28.66
CA MET A 1 -5.46 -7.46 27.48
C MET A 1 -5.30 -6.54 26.27
N PRO A 2 -4.79 -7.03 25.13
CA PRO A 2 -4.68 -6.24 23.89
C PRO A 2 -6.07 -5.97 23.31
N LEU A 3 -6.29 -4.74 22.83
CA LEU A 3 -7.55 -4.32 22.21
C LEU A 3 -7.43 -4.47 20.68
N SER A 4 -8.43 -5.11 20.08
CA SER A 4 -8.64 -5.22 18.64
C SER A 4 -9.96 -4.55 18.29
N LEU A 5 -9.95 -3.72 17.24
CA LEU A 5 -11.15 -3.09 16.71
C LEU A 5 -11.30 -3.42 15.22
N ASN A 6 -12.40 -4.06 14.87
CA ASN A 6 -12.83 -4.26 13.49
C ASN A 6 -14.11 -3.46 13.28
N TYR A 7 -14.06 -2.41 12.46
CA TYR A 7 -15.21 -1.60 12.11
C TYR A 7 -15.57 -1.78 10.63
N TRP A 8 -16.84 -2.10 10.36
CA TRP A 8 -17.36 -2.32 9.02
C TRP A 8 -18.60 -1.45 8.81
N SER A 9 -18.62 -0.66 7.74
CA SER A 9 -19.72 0.22 7.40
C SER A 9 -19.79 0.44 5.89
N THR A 10 -20.82 -0.11 5.25
CA THR A 10 -21.16 0.11 3.81
C THR A 10 -22.07 1.31 3.59
N MET A 11 -22.27 2.14 4.62
CA MET A 11 -23.36 3.11 4.75
C MET A 11 -23.48 4.09 3.57
N PRO A 12 -24.55 3.99 2.75
CA PRO A 12 -24.95 5.06 1.85
C PRO A 12 -25.97 6.01 2.51
N TYR A 13 -26.54 5.67 3.68
CA TYR A 13 -27.61 6.43 4.32
C TYR A 13 -27.53 6.35 5.86
N ILE A 14 -27.48 7.51 6.51
CA ILE A 14 -27.60 7.67 7.95
C ILE A 14 -29.05 7.36 8.33
N VAL A 15 -29.30 6.20 8.95
CA VAL A 15 -30.58 5.91 9.62
C VAL A 15 -30.47 6.29 11.10
N GLU A 16 -31.57 6.65 11.75
CA GLU A 16 -31.59 7.03 13.17
C GLU A 16 -30.87 6.00 14.06
N GLY A 17 -30.04 6.48 15.01
CA GLY A 17 -29.19 5.66 15.88
C GLY A 17 -27.74 5.46 15.42
N THR A 18 -27.49 5.55 14.11
CA THR A 18 -26.15 5.39 13.51
C THR A 18 -25.12 6.45 13.95
N PRO A 19 -25.47 7.74 14.08
CA PRO A 19 -24.51 8.77 14.51
C PRO A 19 -24.02 8.58 15.95
N ALA A 20 -24.85 8.02 16.83
CA ALA A 20 -24.48 7.78 18.22
C ALA A 20 -23.47 6.64 18.32
N ALA A 21 -23.72 5.52 17.64
CA ALA A 21 -22.79 4.39 17.57
C ALA A 21 -21.44 4.81 16.95
N PHE A 22 -21.47 5.60 15.86
CA PHE A 22 -20.25 6.14 15.23
C PHE A 22 -19.44 7.02 16.20
N LYS A 23 -20.10 7.95 16.90
CA LYS A 23 -19.44 8.79 17.93
C LYS A 23 -18.84 7.94 19.05
N THR A 24 -19.52 6.88 19.47
CA THR A 24 -19.00 5.94 20.47
C THR A 24 -17.74 5.24 19.96
N VAL A 25 -17.71 4.77 18.71
CA VAL A 25 -16.51 4.15 18.10
C VAL A 25 -15.35 5.13 18.07
N CYS A 26 -15.55 6.36 17.57
CA CYS A 26 -14.49 7.37 17.56
C CYS A 26 -13.98 7.68 18.98
N SER A 27 -14.87 7.74 19.97
CA SER A 27 -14.49 7.96 21.37
C SER A 27 -13.68 6.79 21.94
N ILE A 28 -14.06 5.55 21.62
CA ILE A 28 -13.31 4.36 22.02
C ILE A 28 -11.92 4.38 21.38
N MET A 29 -11.83 4.66 20.08
CA MET A 29 -10.56 4.76 19.36
C MET A 29 -9.65 5.78 20.02
N SER A 30 -10.09 7.03 20.15
CA SER A 30 -9.31 8.12 20.75
C SER A 30 -8.82 7.80 22.18
N LYS A 31 -9.63 7.12 23.00
CA LYS A 31 -9.25 6.73 24.37
C LYS A 31 -8.33 5.51 24.40
N ALA A 32 -8.44 4.62 23.42
CA ALA A 32 -7.71 3.36 23.36
C ALA A 32 -6.45 3.43 22.47
N THR A 33 -6.19 4.54 21.78
CA THR A 33 -5.13 4.70 20.78
C THR A 33 -3.78 4.14 21.27
N ALA A 34 -3.37 4.48 22.49
CA ALA A 34 -2.08 4.05 23.07
C ALA A 34 -1.99 2.57 23.44
N ARG A 35 -3.10 1.82 23.39
CA ARG A 35 -3.20 0.39 23.72
C ARG A 35 -3.72 -0.44 22.55
N LEU A 36 -4.11 0.20 21.46
CA LEU A 36 -4.67 -0.44 20.30
C LEU A 36 -3.53 -1.15 19.55
N LYS A 37 -3.65 -2.46 19.40
CA LYS A 37 -2.66 -3.27 18.67
C LYS A 37 -3.10 -3.58 17.25
N VAL A 38 -4.41 -3.75 17.06
CA VAL A 38 -5.00 -4.20 15.81
C VAL A 38 -6.14 -3.26 15.45
N LEU A 39 -6.07 -2.70 14.25
CA LEU A 39 -7.09 -1.85 13.70
C LEU A 39 -7.43 -2.28 12.27
N SER A 40 -8.70 -2.62 12.05
CA SER A 40 -9.25 -2.79 10.71
C SER A 40 -10.41 -1.85 10.50
N LEU A 41 -10.28 -0.95 9.52
CA LEU A 41 -11.29 0.02 9.14
C LEU A 41 -11.81 -0.30 7.74
N TYR A 42 -13.13 -0.40 7.62
CA TYR A 42 -13.82 -0.55 6.36
C TYR A 42 -14.98 0.43 6.32
N ALA A 43 -14.74 1.58 5.70
CA ALA A 43 -15.70 2.66 5.59
C ALA A 43 -15.34 3.50 4.36
N ASP A 44 -16.28 4.34 3.92
CA ASP A 44 -16.05 5.29 2.82
C ASP A 44 -16.30 6.72 3.28
N GLY A 45 -15.73 7.67 2.54
CA GLY A 45 -16.04 9.09 2.69
C GLY A 45 -15.68 9.68 4.04
N GLU A 46 -16.51 10.62 4.51
CA GLU A 46 -16.34 11.33 5.78
C GLU A 46 -16.27 10.40 7.01
N PRO A 47 -17.06 9.31 7.14
CA PRO A 47 -16.89 8.36 8.23
C PRO A 47 -15.47 7.78 8.33
N LEU A 48 -14.85 7.42 7.21
CA LEU A 48 -13.49 6.89 7.23
C LEU A 48 -12.49 7.95 7.70
N LYS A 49 -12.61 9.17 7.17
CA LYS A 49 -11.77 10.30 7.56
C LYS A 49 -11.88 10.57 9.07
N ALA A 50 -13.09 10.63 9.61
CA ALA A 50 -13.29 10.86 11.04
C ALA A 50 -12.77 9.72 11.93
N LEU A 51 -12.79 8.46 11.46
CA LEU A 51 -12.17 7.33 12.18
C LEU A 51 -10.64 7.43 12.17
N VAL A 52 -10.06 7.83 11.04
CA VAL A 52 -8.62 8.08 10.92
C VAL A 52 -8.20 9.28 11.78
N ASP A 53 -8.99 10.36 11.76
CA ASP A 53 -8.76 11.53 12.61
C ASP A 53 -8.89 11.17 14.10
N ALA A 54 -9.70 10.17 14.47
CA ALA A 54 -9.77 9.69 15.85
C ALA A 54 -8.48 8.97 16.31
N LEU A 55 -7.55 8.65 15.39
CA LEU A 55 -6.23 8.10 15.69
C LEU A 55 -5.20 9.16 16.08
N HIS A 56 -5.56 10.45 16.15
CA HIS A 56 -4.65 11.48 16.64
C HIS A 56 -4.17 11.17 18.07
N GLY A 57 -2.89 10.83 18.20
CA GLY A 57 -2.24 10.46 19.46
C GLY A 57 -1.11 9.43 19.25
N PRO A 58 -0.44 8.99 20.32
CA PRO A 58 0.63 8.00 20.23
C PRO A 58 0.05 6.61 19.88
N VAL A 59 0.15 6.22 18.60
CA VAL A 59 -0.23 4.90 18.07
C VAL A 59 0.91 3.89 18.15
N ASN A 60 1.88 4.10 19.06
CA ASN A 60 3.11 3.33 19.15
C ASN A 60 2.86 1.83 19.47
N SER A 61 1.67 1.48 19.97
CA SER A 61 1.24 0.11 20.22
C SER A 61 0.65 -0.60 19.01
N LEU A 62 0.35 0.13 17.93
CA LEU A 62 -0.33 -0.41 16.76
C LEU A 62 0.63 -1.29 15.97
N GLU A 63 0.30 -2.57 15.89
CA GLU A 63 1.09 -3.61 15.21
C GLU A 63 0.41 -4.05 13.89
N TYR A 64 -0.91 -3.88 13.78
CA TYR A 64 -1.69 -4.26 12.60
C TYR A 64 -2.60 -3.11 12.19
N LEU A 65 -2.48 -2.68 10.94
CA LEU A 65 -3.35 -1.68 10.32
C LEU A 65 -3.89 -2.21 8.99
N LYS A 66 -5.21 -2.22 8.87
CA LYS A 66 -5.92 -2.47 7.62
C LYS A 66 -6.93 -1.37 7.36
N ILE A 67 -6.88 -0.76 6.18
CA ILE A 67 -7.86 0.24 5.78
C ILE A 67 -8.36 -0.09 4.37
N GLY A 68 -9.63 -0.47 4.28
CA GLY A 68 -10.32 -0.72 3.02
C GLY A 68 -11.51 0.24 2.82
N PHE A 69 -11.91 0.39 1.57
CA PHE A 69 -13.19 1.02 1.23
C PHE A 69 -14.30 -0.03 1.26
N ALA A 70 -15.48 0.39 1.73
CA ALA A 70 -16.70 -0.40 1.65
C ALA A 70 -17.41 -0.23 0.29
N SER A 71 -17.06 0.81 -0.48
CA SER A 71 -17.64 1.14 -1.80
C SER A 71 -16.60 1.74 -2.73
N ILE A 72 -16.61 1.28 -3.99
CA ILE A 72 -15.65 1.67 -5.04
C ILE A 72 -15.94 3.10 -5.57
N ARG A 73 -17.15 3.63 -5.36
CA ARG A 73 -17.64 4.84 -6.06
C ARG A 73 -16.98 6.17 -5.65
N ASN A 74 -16.19 6.21 -4.56
CA ASN A 74 -15.62 7.44 -3.99
C ASN A 74 -14.10 7.33 -3.68
N ARG A 75 -13.34 6.49 -4.40
CA ARG A 75 -11.92 6.22 -4.10
C ARG A 75 -11.02 7.46 -4.10
N ASP A 76 -11.19 8.39 -5.06
CA ASP A 76 -10.11 9.32 -5.39
C ASP A 76 -10.10 10.61 -4.55
N SER A 77 -11.27 11.17 -4.22
CA SER A 77 -11.33 12.44 -3.46
C SER A 77 -10.96 12.28 -1.98
N PHE A 78 -11.27 11.12 -1.38
CA PHE A 78 -11.06 10.88 0.05
C PHE A 78 -9.70 10.23 0.37
N SER A 79 -9.07 9.56 -0.60
CA SER A 79 -7.78 8.91 -0.40
C SER A 79 -6.71 9.90 0.07
N SER A 80 -6.62 11.08 -0.56
CA SER A 80 -5.59 12.08 -0.25
C SER A 80 -5.74 12.72 1.14
N SER A 81 -6.98 12.92 1.62
CA SER A 81 -7.21 13.47 2.96
C SER A 81 -6.97 12.42 4.04
N VAL A 82 -7.41 11.18 3.82
CA VAL A 82 -7.21 10.07 4.77
C VAL A 82 -5.71 9.77 4.90
N LEU A 83 -4.98 9.75 3.79
CA LEU A 83 -3.53 9.59 3.80
C LEU A 83 -2.83 10.72 4.56
N ARG A 84 -3.23 11.97 4.36
CA ARG A 84 -2.67 13.10 5.14
C ARG A 84 -2.93 12.95 6.62
N SER A 85 -4.13 12.56 7.04
CA SER A 85 -4.43 12.31 8.45
C SER A 85 -3.62 11.15 9.03
N LEU A 86 -3.42 10.07 8.27
CA LEU A 86 -2.55 8.96 8.68
C LEU A 86 -1.07 9.40 8.77
N GLN A 87 -0.59 10.21 7.83
CA GLN A 87 0.77 10.74 7.82
C GLN A 87 1.01 11.74 8.95
N ALA A 88 -0.03 12.47 9.37
CA ALA A 88 0.03 13.38 10.52
C ALA A 88 -0.06 12.65 11.87
N SER A 89 -0.41 11.35 11.87
CA SER A 89 -0.42 10.53 13.09
C SER A 89 1.00 10.16 13.54
N HIS A 90 1.17 9.82 14.82
CA HIS A 90 2.49 9.45 15.36
C HIS A 90 3.00 8.15 14.73
N HIS A 91 4.32 7.94 14.75
CA HIS A 91 5.00 6.79 14.15
C HIS A 91 4.50 5.45 14.72
N PRO A 92 3.77 4.63 13.94
CA PRO A 92 3.31 3.33 14.41
C PRO A 92 4.44 2.30 14.34
N ASN A 93 4.32 1.21 15.10
CA ASN A 93 5.31 0.12 15.13
C ASN A 93 4.74 -1.10 14.39
N LEU A 94 4.46 -0.91 13.11
CA LEU A 94 3.67 -1.87 12.33
C LEU A 94 4.44 -3.16 12.06
N ARG A 95 3.72 -4.27 12.17
CA ARG A 95 4.10 -5.59 11.68
C ARG A 95 3.28 -6.00 10.47
N HIS A 96 2.05 -5.49 10.36
CA HIS A 96 1.13 -5.78 9.29
C HIS A 96 0.48 -4.49 8.78
N LEU A 97 0.60 -4.25 7.48
CA LEU A 97 -0.02 -3.12 6.79
C LEU A 97 -0.76 -3.61 5.54
N GLU A 98 -2.07 -3.34 5.49
CA GLU A 98 -2.92 -3.67 4.34
C GLU A 98 -3.73 -2.44 3.91
N LEU A 99 -3.41 -1.90 2.73
CA LEU A 99 -4.03 -0.70 2.17
C LEU A 99 -4.49 -0.98 0.71
N PRO A 100 -5.56 -1.76 0.50
CA PRO A 100 -6.02 -2.22 -0.82
C PRO A 100 -6.56 -1.11 -1.74
N ALA A 101 -6.61 0.14 -1.30
CA ALA A 101 -7.16 1.22 -2.11
C ALA A 101 -6.50 2.58 -1.87
N PHE A 102 -5.31 2.58 -1.25
CA PHE A 102 -4.56 3.81 -1.05
C PHE A 102 -3.23 3.74 -1.78
N ARG A 103 -2.89 4.84 -2.45
CA ARG A 103 -1.55 5.08 -2.99
C ARG A 103 -0.69 5.66 -1.87
N ILE A 104 0.22 4.86 -1.34
CA ILE A 104 1.13 5.29 -0.27
C ILE A 104 2.53 5.55 -0.85
N SER A 105 3.13 6.67 -0.46
CA SER A 105 4.52 6.97 -0.78
C SER A 105 5.48 6.06 -0.03
N TRP A 106 6.50 5.55 -0.72
CA TRP A 106 7.53 4.69 -0.14
C TRP A 106 8.34 5.41 0.95
N ASN A 107 8.45 6.74 0.86
CA ASN A 107 9.08 7.58 1.89
C ASN A 107 8.13 7.94 3.06
N SER A 108 6.91 7.41 3.10
CA SER A 108 5.97 7.72 4.17
C SER A 108 6.46 7.18 5.52
N HIS A 109 6.20 7.93 6.59
CA HIS A 109 6.49 7.53 7.96
C HIS A 109 5.86 6.17 8.36
N LEU A 110 4.72 5.80 7.75
CA LEU A 110 4.09 4.49 7.96
C LEU A 110 4.97 3.32 7.51
N LEU A 111 5.83 3.53 6.51
CA LEU A 111 6.74 2.51 5.98
C LEU A 111 8.15 2.67 6.56
N GLN A 112 8.68 3.90 6.57
CA GLN A 112 10.04 4.19 7.03
C GLN A 112 10.25 3.95 8.53
N ASP A 113 9.23 4.26 9.34
CA ASP A 113 9.34 4.12 10.81
C ASP A 113 8.85 2.77 11.33
N SER A 114 8.53 1.84 10.42
CA SER A 114 8.06 0.48 10.74
C SER A 114 9.02 -0.61 10.20
N PRO A 115 10.28 -0.68 10.68
CA PRO A 115 11.26 -1.67 10.22
C PRO A 115 10.89 -3.13 10.59
N LYS A 116 9.84 -3.32 11.41
CA LYS A 116 9.34 -4.63 11.87
C LYS A 116 8.21 -5.16 11.00
N ILE A 117 7.93 -4.54 9.86
CA ILE A 117 6.92 -5.03 8.93
C ILE A 117 7.27 -6.47 8.50
N THR A 118 6.28 -7.33 8.64
CA THR A 118 6.30 -8.74 8.23
C THR A 118 5.30 -9.00 7.11
N HIS A 119 4.25 -8.20 7.02
CA HIS A 119 3.18 -8.31 6.03
C HIS A 119 2.91 -6.95 5.41
N LEU A 120 3.13 -6.82 4.11
CA LEU A 120 2.79 -5.63 3.33
C LEU A 120 1.89 -6.01 2.17
N ILE A 121 0.70 -5.43 2.12
CA ILE A 121 -0.30 -5.62 1.07
C ILE A 121 -0.76 -4.26 0.57
N LEU A 122 -0.36 -3.90 -0.65
CA LEU A 122 -0.71 -2.64 -1.30
C LEU A 122 -1.26 -2.94 -2.69
N ASN A 123 -2.53 -2.60 -2.95
CA ASN A 123 -3.13 -2.83 -4.27
C ASN A 123 -3.01 -1.62 -5.21
N HIS A 124 -2.30 -0.57 -4.78
CA HIS A 124 -2.09 0.66 -5.53
C HIS A 124 -0.68 1.19 -5.24
N ALA A 125 0.32 0.34 -5.45
CA ALA A 125 1.71 0.66 -5.17
C ALA A 125 2.20 1.75 -6.14
N LEU A 126 2.87 2.78 -5.59
CA LEU A 126 3.39 3.88 -6.41
C LEU A 126 4.62 3.43 -7.20
N GLN A 127 4.61 3.76 -8.49
CA GLN A 127 5.70 3.47 -9.43
C GLN A 127 6.74 4.59 -9.49
N GLU A 128 6.33 5.83 -9.19
CA GLU A 128 7.09 7.07 -9.39
C GLU A 128 8.29 7.26 -8.41
N ASP A 129 8.57 6.27 -7.54
CA ASP A 129 9.61 6.37 -6.50
C ASP A 129 10.22 5.00 -6.14
N MET A 130 10.75 4.30 -7.14
CA MET A 130 11.41 3.00 -6.96
C MET A 130 12.67 3.03 -6.08
N PRO A 131 13.51 4.09 -6.07
CA PRO A 131 14.64 4.16 -5.14
C PRO A 131 14.22 4.04 -3.68
N ASN A 132 13.17 4.74 -3.25
CA ASN A 132 12.69 4.63 -1.87
C ASN A 132 11.99 3.30 -1.59
N PHE A 133 11.39 2.67 -2.60
CA PHE A 133 10.89 1.31 -2.48
C PHE A 133 12.02 0.30 -2.19
N PHE A 134 13.15 0.39 -2.89
CA PHE A 134 14.28 -0.49 -2.62
C PHE A 134 14.91 -0.22 -1.26
N ASN A 135 15.08 1.05 -0.88
CA ASN A 135 15.51 1.42 0.47
C ASN A 135 14.58 0.83 1.55
N PHE A 136 13.27 0.87 1.31
CA PHE A 136 12.29 0.24 2.19
C PHE A 136 12.52 -1.27 2.30
N LEU A 137 12.65 -2.00 1.17
CA LEU A 137 12.87 -3.44 1.18
C LEU A 137 14.15 -3.85 1.92
N GLU A 138 15.22 -3.07 1.79
CA GLU A 138 16.46 -3.27 2.55
C GLU A 138 16.25 -3.06 4.05
N ALA A 139 15.39 -2.13 4.44
CA ALA A 139 15.07 -1.82 5.83
C ALA A 139 14.12 -2.84 6.51
N VAL A 140 13.49 -3.76 5.76
CA VAL A 140 12.52 -4.75 6.30
C VAL A 140 12.94 -6.22 6.13
N PRO A 141 14.05 -6.66 6.73
CA PRO A 141 14.52 -8.05 6.60
C PRO A 141 13.57 -9.09 7.24
N ALA A 142 12.62 -8.64 8.06
CA ALA A 142 11.59 -9.47 8.69
C ALA A 142 10.39 -9.79 7.77
N LEU A 143 10.36 -9.26 6.54
CA LEU A 143 9.25 -9.42 5.62
C LEU A 143 8.98 -10.90 5.29
N ILE A 144 7.73 -11.32 5.47
CA ILE A 144 7.22 -12.69 5.23
C ILE A 144 6.27 -12.70 4.04
N ILE A 145 5.39 -11.71 3.95
CA ILE A 145 4.40 -11.56 2.88
C ILE A 145 4.57 -10.20 2.22
N LEU A 146 4.80 -10.21 0.91
CA LEU A 146 4.81 -9.02 0.07
C LEU A 146 3.79 -9.19 -1.04
N ARG A 147 2.76 -8.35 -1.06
CA ARG A 147 1.76 -8.29 -2.12
C ARG A 147 1.65 -6.88 -2.65
N LEU A 148 2.05 -6.68 -3.90
CA LEU A 148 2.05 -5.39 -4.56
C LEU A 148 1.30 -5.49 -5.88
N ASP A 149 0.37 -4.56 -6.06
CA ASP A 149 -0.28 -4.31 -7.35
C ASP A 149 0.18 -2.95 -7.84
N PHE A 150 0.81 -2.94 -9.01
CA PHE A 150 1.29 -1.76 -9.71
C PHE A 150 0.31 -1.44 -10.83
N PRO A 151 -0.79 -0.71 -10.56
CA PRO A 151 -1.82 -0.45 -11.58
C PRO A 151 -1.16 0.11 -12.84
N SER A 152 -1.52 -0.43 -13.99
CA SER A 152 -0.91 -0.10 -15.28
C SER A 152 -1.04 1.39 -15.59
N PHE A 153 -0.07 1.92 -16.33
CA PHE A 153 -0.09 3.33 -16.77
C PHE A 153 -1.37 3.69 -17.56
N SER A 154 -2.02 2.70 -18.17
CA SER A 154 -3.25 2.83 -18.95
C SER A 154 -4.50 3.16 -18.12
N GLU A 155 -4.57 2.83 -16.82
CA GLU A 155 -5.75 3.11 -16.00
C GLU A 155 -5.87 4.58 -15.52
N GLY A 156 -4.93 5.47 -15.88
CA GLY A 156 -4.91 6.85 -15.37
C GLY A 156 -4.39 7.94 -16.31
N LEU A 157 -4.05 7.59 -17.55
CA LEU A 157 -3.46 8.52 -18.52
C LEU A 157 -4.19 8.45 -19.87
N GLU A 158 -5.48 8.76 -19.89
CA GLU A 158 -6.13 9.08 -21.17
C GLU A 158 -5.66 10.43 -21.74
N ASP A 159 -4.90 11.28 -21.03
CA ASP A 159 -4.58 12.61 -21.59
C ASP A 159 -3.27 13.33 -21.18
N ARG A 160 -2.37 12.81 -20.32
CA ARG A 160 -1.35 13.72 -19.71
C ARG A 160 0.11 13.32 -19.56
N TRP A 161 0.59 12.18 -20.08
CA TRP A 161 2.04 11.93 -20.01
C TRP A 161 2.52 11.13 -21.21
N PRO A 162 3.41 11.68 -22.06
CA PRO A 162 4.08 10.85 -23.06
C PRO A 162 4.89 9.77 -22.32
N TRP A 163 4.81 8.54 -22.81
CA TRP A 163 5.65 7.44 -22.37
C TRP A 163 7.10 7.92 -22.21
N PRO A 164 7.75 7.71 -21.05
CA PRO A 164 9.16 8.01 -20.94
C PRO A 164 9.90 7.16 -21.98
N ALA A 165 10.72 7.78 -22.82
CA ALA A 165 11.60 7.03 -23.70
C ALA A 165 12.43 6.03 -22.86
N GLY A 166 12.87 4.91 -23.42
CA GLY A 166 13.62 3.89 -22.65
C GLY A 166 14.85 4.44 -21.90
N SER A 167 15.39 5.59 -22.33
CA SER A 167 16.46 6.35 -21.66
C SER A 167 16.02 7.17 -20.43
N GLU A 168 14.74 7.48 -20.28
CA GLU A 168 14.18 8.19 -19.12
C GLU A 168 13.78 7.22 -18.00
N LEU A 169 13.50 5.96 -18.33
CA LEU A 169 13.26 4.90 -17.36
C LEU A 169 14.46 4.71 -16.43
N SER A 170 15.70 4.87 -16.92
CA SER A 170 16.90 4.79 -16.06
C SER A 170 16.96 5.86 -14.97
N HIS A 171 16.33 7.03 -15.17
CA HIS A 171 16.23 8.05 -14.13
C HIS A 171 15.16 7.72 -13.08
N ILE A 172 14.09 7.02 -13.47
CA ILE A 172 12.99 6.59 -12.59
C ILE A 172 13.42 5.41 -11.70
N TYR A 173 14.16 4.46 -12.27
CA TYR A 173 14.60 3.25 -11.55
C TYR A 173 15.95 3.40 -10.85
N GLY A 174 16.73 4.42 -11.20
CA GLY A 174 18.07 4.64 -10.65
C GLY A 174 19.05 3.50 -11.00
N PRO A 175 20.26 3.51 -10.43
CA PRO A 175 21.18 2.37 -10.56
C PRO A 175 20.56 1.13 -9.95
N HIS A 176 20.72 -0.02 -10.62
CA HIS A 176 20.20 -1.31 -10.14
C HIS A 176 20.73 -1.56 -8.71
N PRO A 177 19.87 -1.71 -7.69
CA PRO A 177 20.31 -1.89 -6.32
C PRO A 177 21.08 -3.20 -6.18
N SER A 178 21.95 -3.26 -5.17
CA SER A 178 22.57 -4.50 -4.73
C SER A 178 21.49 -5.56 -4.49
N ARG A 179 21.83 -6.84 -4.66
CA ARG A 179 20.87 -7.94 -4.46
C ARG A 179 20.27 -7.89 -3.04
N ILE A 180 19.02 -7.44 -2.94
CA ILE A 180 18.28 -7.29 -1.67
C ILE A 180 18.03 -8.68 -1.10
N GLN A 181 18.26 -8.85 0.20
CA GLN A 181 18.06 -10.13 0.88
C GLN A 181 16.77 -10.09 1.69
N LEU A 182 15.80 -10.94 1.34
CA LEU A 182 14.56 -11.13 2.08
C LEU A 182 14.51 -12.57 2.62
N PRO A 183 15.29 -12.88 3.69
CA PRO A 183 15.51 -14.26 4.12
C PRO A 183 14.24 -14.94 4.64
N ASN A 184 13.26 -14.18 5.11
CA ASN A 184 12.02 -14.69 5.69
C ASN A 184 10.83 -14.71 4.71
N LEU A 185 11.03 -14.25 3.46
CA LEU A 185 9.96 -14.11 2.50
C LEU A 185 9.40 -15.49 2.13
N LYS A 186 8.11 -15.67 2.35
CA LYS A 186 7.35 -16.89 2.03
C LYS A 186 6.35 -16.68 0.91
N GLU A 187 5.77 -15.49 0.82
CA GLU A 187 4.82 -15.14 -0.23
C GLU A 187 5.24 -13.87 -0.95
N LEU A 188 5.36 -13.97 -2.28
CA LEU A 188 5.55 -12.83 -3.18
C LEU A 188 4.41 -12.83 -4.20
N CYS A 189 3.56 -11.82 -4.15
CA CYS A 189 2.51 -11.61 -5.14
C CYS A 189 2.75 -10.25 -5.81
N LEU A 190 2.95 -10.25 -7.12
CA LEU A 190 3.17 -9.05 -7.90
C LEU A 190 2.17 -9.01 -9.06
N SER A 191 1.48 -7.89 -9.22
CA SER A 191 0.65 -7.64 -10.38
C SER A 191 0.90 -6.27 -11.00
N GLY A 192 0.58 -6.12 -12.28
CA GLY A 192 0.67 -4.85 -12.99
C GLY A 192 1.73 -4.77 -14.08
N ASP A 193 2.48 -3.66 -14.10
CA ASP A 193 3.49 -3.38 -15.14
C ASP A 193 4.63 -4.42 -15.17
N ALA A 194 4.83 -5.05 -16.32
CA ALA A 194 5.81 -6.11 -16.51
C ALA A 194 7.26 -5.64 -16.35
N HIS A 195 7.57 -4.38 -16.71
CA HIS A 195 8.91 -3.83 -16.59
C HIS A 195 9.30 -3.68 -15.11
N ILE A 196 8.42 -3.09 -14.30
CA ILE A 196 8.61 -2.92 -12.85
C ILE A 196 8.79 -4.27 -12.17
N MET A 197 7.92 -5.23 -12.49
CA MET A 197 8.03 -6.59 -11.98
C MET A 197 9.39 -7.21 -12.34
N GLY A 198 9.85 -7.02 -13.58
CA GLY A 198 11.16 -7.46 -14.02
C GLY A 198 12.32 -6.84 -13.24
N VAL A 199 12.27 -5.53 -12.98
CA VAL A 199 13.28 -4.83 -12.16
C VAL A 199 13.29 -5.40 -10.74
N LEU A 200 12.12 -5.52 -10.11
CA LEU A 200 11.98 -6.03 -8.74
C LEU A 200 12.50 -7.46 -8.59
N LEU A 201 12.14 -8.34 -9.52
CA LEU A 201 12.59 -9.74 -9.52
C LEU A 201 14.11 -9.88 -9.72
N ARG A 202 14.75 -8.96 -10.46
CA ARG A 202 16.22 -8.92 -10.59
C ARG A 202 16.92 -8.36 -9.35
N SER A 203 16.26 -7.45 -8.63
CA SER A 203 16.79 -6.80 -7.44
C SER A 203 16.68 -7.66 -6.18
N ILE A 204 15.69 -8.55 -6.09
CA ILE A 204 15.53 -9.47 -4.94
C ILE A 204 16.38 -10.72 -5.16
N SER A 205 17.23 -11.05 -4.18
CA SER A 205 17.89 -12.36 -4.12
C SER A 205 16.85 -13.47 -4.01
N ALA A 206 17.01 -14.55 -4.78
CA ALA A 206 16.15 -15.72 -4.73
C ALA A 206 15.85 -16.14 -3.26
N PRO A 207 14.61 -15.95 -2.76
CA PRO A 207 14.30 -16.21 -1.37
C PRO A 207 14.23 -17.72 -1.12
N LYS A 208 15.09 -18.22 -0.23
CA LYS A 208 15.19 -19.67 0.07
C LYS A 208 13.91 -20.27 0.66
N ASN A 209 13.08 -19.43 1.28
CA ASN A 209 11.88 -19.84 2.01
C ASN A 209 10.59 -19.55 1.23
N LEU A 210 10.67 -19.16 -0.04
CA LEU A 210 9.51 -18.80 -0.84
C LEU A 210 8.63 -20.03 -1.08
N THR A 211 7.41 -20.01 -0.56
CA THR A 211 6.40 -21.07 -0.72
C THR A 211 5.32 -20.70 -1.72
N ARG A 212 5.15 -19.41 -2.02
CA ARG A 212 4.13 -18.90 -2.95
C ARG A 212 4.69 -17.76 -3.79
N LEU A 213 4.54 -17.88 -5.10
CA LEU A 213 4.90 -16.87 -6.08
C LEU A 213 3.73 -16.70 -7.05
N ASP A 214 3.04 -15.56 -6.98
CA ASP A 214 1.96 -15.21 -7.89
C ASP A 214 2.39 -14.00 -8.71
N LEU A 215 2.42 -14.12 -10.03
CA LEU A 215 2.80 -13.04 -10.95
C LEU A 215 1.67 -12.84 -11.95
N CYS A 216 1.12 -11.63 -12.02
CA CYS A 216 0.04 -11.27 -12.93
C CYS A 216 0.34 -9.94 -13.62
N TRP A 217 0.99 -9.96 -14.78
CA TRP A 217 1.28 -8.75 -15.52
C TRP A 217 0.27 -8.50 -16.64
N GLU A 218 0.01 -7.23 -16.90
CA GLU A 218 -0.69 -6.82 -18.11
C GLU A 218 0.32 -6.75 -19.27
N VAL A 219 0.00 -7.42 -20.37
CA VAL A 219 0.76 -7.28 -21.62
C VAL A 219 0.09 -6.15 -22.39
N ASP A 220 0.76 -5.00 -22.48
CA ASP A 220 0.30 -3.93 -23.35
C ASP A 220 0.34 -4.44 -24.80
N ALA A 221 -0.83 -4.67 -25.38
CA ALA A 221 -0.96 -5.24 -26.73
C ALA A 221 -0.29 -4.33 -27.79
N LEU A 222 -0.21 -3.02 -27.53
CA LEU A 222 0.35 -2.03 -28.45
C LEU A 222 1.89 -2.02 -28.45
N ALA A 223 2.53 -2.45 -27.35
CA ALA A 223 3.98 -2.60 -27.29
C ALA A 223 4.49 -3.86 -28.01
N HIS A 224 3.60 -4.81 -28.30
CA HIS A 224 3.97 -6.05 -28.97
C HIS A 224 4.07 -5.90 -30.50
N GLU A 225 3.36 -4.94 -31.10
CA GLU A 225 3.40 -4.68 -32.55
C GLU A 225 4.65 -3.89 -32.98
N SER A 226 5.22 -3.05 -32.12
CA SER A 226 6.41 -2.25 -32.44
C SER A 226 7.71 -3.08 -32.52
N ASN A 227 7.75 -4.26 -31.89
CA ASN A 227 8.93 -5.15 -31.92
C ASN A 227 8.88 -6.24 -33.00
N ILE A 228 7.78 -6.35 -33.75
CA ILE A 228 7.65 -7.34 -34.85
C ILE A 228 7.96 -6.71 -36.23
N GLY A 229 8.11 -5.38 -36.30
CA GLY A 229 8.36 -4.63 -37.54
C GLY A 229 9.80 -4.55 -38.04
N ASP A 230 10.81 -4.80 -37.20
CA ASP A 230 12.23 -4.59 -37.55
C ASP A 230 12.99 -5.88 -37.91
N ALA A 231 12.27 -6.96 -38.19
CA ALA A 231 12.83 -8.18 -38.76
C ALA A 231 12.38 -8.37 -40.21
N ASN A 232 12.87 -7.50 -41.11
CA ASN A 232 12.99 -7.76 -42.55
C ASN A 232 14.19 -6.99 -43.14
#